data_AF-A0A8S2ZGB1-F1
#
_entry.id   AF-A0A8S2ZGB1-F1
#
_cell.length_a   1.000
_cell.length_b   1.000
_cell.length_c   1.000
_cell.angle_alpha   90.00
_cell.angle_beta   90.00
_cell.angle_gamma   90.00
#
_symmetry.space_group_name_H-M   'P 1'
#
loop_
_entity.id
_entity.type
_entity.pdbx_description
1 polymer ?
#
loop_
_entity_poly.entity_id
_entity_poly.type
_entity_poly.pdbx_seq_one_letter_code
_entity_poly.pdbx_strand_id
1 'polypeptide(L)' 'DISVQLEGPKILIHCHTIEPTDKRGNYRKHELKTELLVPDVVDDETIAAYLTEDGDLIVEGKYHSWAWKEIKKKRRIEQE' A
#
# COMPACT_ATOMS: atom_id res chain seq x y z
N ASP A 1 -7.50 3.04 13.64
CA ASP A 1 -7.76 1.73 13.02
C ASP A 1 -7.43 1.84 11.54
N ILE A 2 -6.73 0.83 11.00
CA ILE A 2 -6.30 0.80 9.61
C ILE A 2 -6.64 -0.58 9.06
N SER A 3 -7.43 -0.61 7.99
CA SER A 3 -7.73 -1.83 7.24
C SER A 3 -7.17 -1.71 5.83
N VAL A 4 -6.49 -2.76 5.39
CA VAL A 4 -5.98 -2.91 4.03
C VAL A 4 -6.58 -4.18 3.44
N GLN A 5 -7.18 -4.08 2.26
CA GLN A 5 -7.85 -5.18 1.58
C GLN A 5 -7.43 -5.25 0.12
N LEU A 6 -7.26 -6.46 -0.39
CA LEU A 6 -7.01 -6.72 -1.80
C LEU A 6 -8.32 -7.20 -2.44
N GLU A 7 -8.82 -6.44 -3.41
CA GLU A 7 -10.04 -6.76 -4.17
C GLU A 7 -9.74 -6.74 -5.68
N GLY A 8 -9.47 -7.91 -6.24
CA GLY A 8 -9.01 -8.01 -7.63
C GLY A 8 -7.71 -7.24 -7.84
N PRO A 9 -7.60 -6.35 -8.85
CA PRO A 9 -6.38 -5.58 -9.10
C PRO A 9 -6.32 -4.30 -8.24
N LYS A 10 -7.01 -4.23 -7.11
CA LYS A 10 -7.09 -3.03 -6.27
C LYS A 10 -6.68 -3.32 -4.84
N ILE A 11 -5.88 -2.42 -4.29
CA ILE A 11 -5.66 -2.32 -2.85
C ILE A 11 -6.56 -1.21 -2.33
N LEU A 12 -7.45 -1.56 -1.41
CA LEU A 12 -8.32 -0.64 -0.69
C LEU A 12 -7.70 -0.36 0.67
N ILE A 13 -7.46 0.91 0.97
CA ILE A 13 -6.92 1.36 2.26
C ILE A 13 -7.96 2.25 2.92
N HIS A 14 -8.39 1.85 4.10
CA HIS A 14 -9.29 2.63 4.93
C HIS A 14 -8.66 2.83 6.30
N CYS A 15 -8.46 4.10 6.67
CA CYS A 15 -7.98 4.52 7.97
C CYS A 15 -9.08 5.31 8.67
N HIS A 16 -9.31 4.98 9.93
CA HIS A 16 -10.28 5.64 10.79
C HIS A 16 -9.68 5.84 12.18
N THR A 17 -9.59 7.09 12.63
CA THR A 17 -9.05 7.46 13.95
C THR A 17 -10.02 8.35 14.69
N ILE A 18 -10.18 8.09 15.98
CA ILE A 18 -10.93 8.93 16.91
C ILE A 18 -9.93 9.44 17.96
N GLU A 19 -9.71 10.75 17.98
CA GLU A 19 -8.78 11.38 18.91
C GLU A 19 -9.55 12.25 19.91
N PRO A 20 -9.34 12.09 21.23
CA PRO A 20 -9.92 13.00 22.21
C PRO A 20 -9.31 14.39 22.05
N THR A 21 -10.14 15.40 21.86
CA THR A 21 -9.69 16.79 21.74
C THR A 21 -9.63 17.51 23.08
N ASP A 22 -10.31 16.99 24.10
CA ASP A 22 -10.23 17.49 25.47
C ASP A 22 -10.64 16.44 26.51
N LYS A 23 -10.47 16.78 27.79
CA LYS A 23 -10.88 15.94 28.94
C LYS A 23 -12.40 15.92 29.18
N ARG A 24 -13.18 16.68 28.40
CA ARG A 24 -14.66 16.77 28.54
C ARG A 24 -15.38 15.76 27.65
N GLY A 25 -14.66 14.97 26.87
CA GLY A 25 -15.22 13.93 26.02
C GLY A 25 -15.57 14.42 24.62
N ASN A 26 -14.99 15.54 24.17
CA ASN A 26 -15.03 15.88 22.75
C ASN A 26 -13.99 15.03 22.00
N TYR A 27 -14.36 14.57 20.81
CA TYR A 27 -13.51 13.76 19.96
C TYR A 27 -13.49 14.32 18.54
N ARG A 28 -12.32 14.28 17.90
CA ARG A 28 -12.16 14.52 16.47
C ARG A 28 -12.07 13.18 15.76
N LYS A 29 -12.85 13.05 14.69
CA LYS A 29 -12.81 11.88 13.81
C LYS A 29 -12.01 12.22 12.57
N HIS A 30 -11.11 11.34 12.19
CA HIS A 30 -10.37 11.37 10.95
C HIS A 30 -10.69 10.10 10.17
N GLU A 31 -11.03 10.26 8.90
CA GLU A 31 -11.28 9.15 7.99
C GLU A 31 -10.53 9.42 6.68
N LEU A 32 -9.78 8.43 6.24
CA LEU A 32 -9.08 8.43 4.96
C LEU A 32 -9.43 7.14 4.23
N LYS A 33 -9.90 7.28 2.99
CA LYS A 33 -10.12 6.18 2.07
C LYS A 33 -9.32 6.43 0.81
N THR A 34 -8.53 5.45 0.40
CA THR A 34 -7.79 5.51 -0.84
C THR A 34 -7.76 4.15 -1.53
N GLU A 35 -7.65 4.17 -2.85
CA GLU A 35 -7.58 2.99 -3.69
C GLU A 35 -6.33 3.07 -4.55
N LEU A 36 -5.59 1.97 -4.63
CA LEU A 36 -4.42 1.83 -5.48
C LEU A 36 -4.65 0.70 -6.47
N LEU A 37 -4.32 0.93 -7.74
CA LEU A 37 -4.30 -0.13 -8.74
C LEU A 37 -3.01 -0.93 -8.59
N VAL A 38 -3.14 -2.25 -8.53
CA VAL A 38 -2.04 -3.20 -8.60
C VAL A 38 -1.69 -3.39 -10.07
N PRO A 39 -0.48 -3.03 -10.51
CA PRO A 39 -0.05 -3.29 -11.88
C PRO A 39 0.08 -4.79 -12.16
N ASP A 40 -0.27 -5.25 -13.36
CA ASP A 40 -0.20 -6.67 -13.79
C ASP A 40 1.20 -7.30 -13.67
N VAL A 41 2.24 -6.50 -13.49
CA VAL A 41 3.62 -6.98 -13.30
C VAL A 41 3.90 -7.40 -11.86
N VAL A 42 3.03 -7.06 -10.91
CA VAL A 42 3.15 -7.37 -9.48
C VAL A 42 2.38 -8.64 -9.17
N ASP A 43 3.01 -9.53 -8.41
CA ASP A 43 2.44 -10.78 -7.91
C ASP A 43 1.57 -10.51 -6.69
N ASP A 44 0.25 -10.66 -6.85
CA ASP A 44 -0.76 -10.28 -5.86
C ASP A 44 -0.72 -11.14 -4.60
N GLU A 45 -0.34 -12.41 -4.73
CA GLU A 45 -0.11 -13.33 -3.60
C GLU A 45 1.03 -12.88 -2.68
N THR A 46 1.90 -11.99 -3.16
CA THR A 46 3.06 -11.49 -2.41
C THR A 46 2.82 -10.13 -1.77
N ILE A 47 1.64 -9.53 -1.96
CA ILE A 47 1.32 -8.22 -1.41
C ILE A 47 1.23 -8.32 0.11
N ALA A 48 2.02 -7.49 0.78
CA ALA A 48 2.01 -7.33 2.22
C ALA A 48 1.87 -5.85 2.58
N ALA A 49 1.23 -5.60 3.73
CA ALA A 49 1.10 -4.27 4.28
C ALA A 49 1.53 -4.27 5.75
N TYR A 50 2.30 -3.26 6.14
CA TYR A 50 2.74 -3.07 7.53
C TYR A 50 2.91 -1.59 7.85
N LEU A 51 2.76 -1.27 9.13
CA LEU A 51 2.97 0.08 9.65
C LEU A 51 4.38 0.18 10.24
N THR A 52 5.14 1.19 9.85
CA THR A 52 6.46 1.45 10.45
C THR A 52 6.32 2.09 11.83
N GLU A 53 7.42 2.12 12.59
CA GLU A 53 7.47 2.83 13.89
C GLU A 53 7.24 4.34 13.75
N ASP A 54 7.60 4.92 12.59
CA ASP A 54 7.40 6.32 12.26
C ASP A 54 5.94 6.65 11.85
N GLY A 55 5.09 5.63 11.72
CA GLY A 55 3.67 5.79 11.37
C GLY A 55 3.37 5.76 9.86
N ASP A 56 4.33 5.34 9.03
CA ASP A 56 4.12 5.18 7.60
C ASP A 56 3.49 3.81 7.29
N LEU A 57 2.40 3.81 6.52
CA LEU A 57 1.82 2.59 5.98
C LEU A 57 2.58 2.20 4.72
N ILE A 58 3.31 1.09 4.78
CA ILE A 58 4.00 0.51 3.64
C ILE A 58 3.14 -0.60 3.06
N VAL A 59 2.95 -0.57 1.75
CA VAL A 59 2.36 -1.66 0.97
C VAL A 59 3.37 -2.06 -0.09
N GLU A 60 3.82 -3.31 -0.04
CA GLU A 60 4.86 -3.82 -0.93
C GLU A 60 4.42 -5.15 -1.55
N GLY A 61 4.93 -5.42 -2.75
CA GLY A 61 4.69 -6.66 -3.48
C GLY A 61 5.87 -6.96 -4.40
N LYS A 62 6.07 -8.23 -4.71
CA LYS A 62 7.15 -8.67 -5.61
C LYS A 62 6.68 -8.60 -7.05
N TYR A 63 7.60 -8.28 -7.96
CA TYR A 63 7.33 -8.48 -9.37
C TYR A 63 7.21 -9.97 -9.68
N HIS A 64 6.33 -10.31 -10.63
CA HIS A 64 6.37 -11.62 -11.25
C HIS A 64 7.75 -11.89 -11.87
N SER A 65 8.17 -13.16 -11.83
CA SER A 65 9.47 -13.59 -12.34
C SER A 65 9.71 -13.23 -13.81
N TRP A 66 8.65 -13.19 -14.63
CA TRP A 66 8.72 -12.79 -16.03
C TRP A 66 8.96 -11.28 -16.19
N ALA A 67 8.27 -10.44 -15.41
CA ALA A 67 8.37 -8.98 -15.48
C ALA A 67 9.77 -8.52 -15.08
N TRP A 68 10.34 -9.14 -14.05
CA TRP A 68 11.70 -8.84 -13.59
C TRP A 68 12.78 -9.09 -14.65
N LYS A 69 12.62 -10.15 -15.47
CA LYS A 69 13.56 -10.46 -16.56
C LYS A 69 13.52 -9.39 -17.65
N GLU A 70 12.33 -8.94 -18.02
CA GLU A 70 12.13 -7.89 -19.02
C GLU A 70 12.68 -6.53 -18.55
N ILE A 71 12.42 -6.16 -17.29
CA ILE A 71 12.93 -4.91 -16.70
C ILE A 71 14.46 -4.90 -16.68
N LYS A 72 15.09 -6.01 -16.30
CA LYS A 72 16.56 -6.14 -16.31
C LYS A 72 17.15 -6.01 -17.71
N LYS A 73 16.48 -6.58 -18.71
CA LYS A 73 16.92 -6.50 -20.11
C LYS A 73 16.90 -5.05 -20.62
N LYS A 74 15.84 -4.29 -20.31
CA LYS A 74 15.74 -2.87 -20.69
C LYS A 74 16.80 -2.00 -20.04
N ARG A 75 17.03 -2.16 -18.73
CA ARG A 75 18.07 -1.40 -18.00
C ARG A 75 19.48 -1.61 -18.56
N ARG A 76 19.78 -2.81 -19.05
CA ARG A 76 21.08 -3.12 -19.65
C ARG A 76 21.30 -2.40 -20.98
N ILE A 77 20.24 -2.21 -21.76
CA ILE A 77 20.28 -1.53 -23.07
C ILE A 77 20.45 -0.02 -22.89
N GLU A 78 19.90 0.58 -21.83
CA GLU A 78 20.03 2.03 -21.56
C GLU A 78 21.40 2.44 -20.99
N GLN A 79 22.25 1.48 -20.63
CA GLN A 79 23.60 1.72 -20.11
C GLN A 79 24.72 1.49 -21.14
N GLU A 80 24.37 1.08 -22.36
CA GLU A 80 25.27 0.93 -23.52
C GLU A 80 25.09 2.08 -24.51
#